data_AF-A0A2V8DQY0-F1
#
_entry.id   AF-A0A2V8DQY0-F1
#
_cell.length_a   1.000
_cell.length_b   1.000
_cell.length_c   1.000
_cell.angle_alpha   90.00
_cell.angle_beta   90.00
_cell.angle_gamma   90.00
#
_symmetry.space_group_name_H-M   'P 1'
#
loop_
_entity.id
_entity.type
_entity.pdbx_description
1 polymer ?
#
loop_
_entity_poly.entity_id
_entity_poly.type
_entity_poly.pdbx_seq_one_letter_code
_entity_poly.pdbx_strand_id
1 'polypeptide(L)'
;MRSPEIIAYEPSYQSQLEAFFREVWQQSRFPFDPEGAHSDLRNIPTQYQVNGGGFWLMCQSDQIVGTVAIRRLAADVAEVKRLNVTADHRGCGFGDRLFQHALAHATTIGYRT
;
A
#
# COMPACT_ATOMS: atom_id res chain seq x y z
N MET A 1 -20.32 4.64 -12.36
CA MET A 1 -18.91 4.61 -11.91
C MET A 1 -18.59 3.21 -11.39
N ARG A 2 -17.45 2.62 -11.74
CA ARG A 2 -17.02 1.34 -11.16
C ARG A 2 -16.68 1.54 -9.68
N SER A 3 -17.08 0.60 -8.83
CA SER A 3 -16.73 0.61 -7.41
C SER A 3 -15.21 0.39 -7.23
N PRO A 4 -14.57 1.05 -6.27
CA PRO A 4 -13.16 0.83 -5.97
C PRO A 4 -12.93 -0.59 -5.40
N GLU A 5 -11.92 -1.27 -5.94
CA GLU A 5 -11.53 -2.63 -5.60
C GLU A 5 -10.15 -2.66 -4.94
N ILE A 6 -9.91 -3.60 -4.01
CA ILE A 6 -8.59 -3.82 -3.41
C ILE A 6 -7.98 -5.08 -4.05
N ILE A 7 -6.83 -4.92 -4.69
CA ILE A 7 -6.10 -6.00 -5.35
C ILE A 7 -4.67 -6.12 -4.79
N ALA A 8 -4.07 -7.31 -4.87
CA ALA A 8 -2.66 -7.47 -4.55
C ALA A 8 -1.80 -6.79 -5.62
N TYR A 9 -0.67 -6.20 -5.21
CA TYR A 9 0.28 -5.64 -6.16
C TYR A 9 0.92 -6.73 -7.02
N GLU A 10 1.12 -6.41 -8.29
CA GLU A 10 1.93 -7.17 -9.26
C GLU A 10 2.91 -6.22 -9.95
N PRO A 11 4.07 -6.71 -10.44
CA PRO A 11 5.07 -5.88 -11.12
C PRO A 11 4.54 -5.07 -12.32
N SER A 12 3.46 -5.51 -12.96
CA SER A 12 2.75 -4.79 -14.02
C SER A 12 2.23 -3.41 -13.57
N TYR A 13 1.99 -3.20 -12.28
CA TYR A 13 1.53 -1.94 -11.71
C TYR A 13 2.66 -0.97 -11.36
N GLN A 14 3.93 -1.33 -11.52
CA GLN A 14 5.06 -0.53 -11.03
C GLN A 14 5.03 0.92 -11.52
N SER A 15 4.80 1.15 -12.81
CA SER A 15 4.77 2.50 -13.37
C SER A 15 3.62 3.34 -12.81
N GLN A 16 2.43 2.74 -12.63
CA GLN A 16 1.28 3.42 -12.03
C GLN A 16 1.51 3.72 -10.55
N LEU A 17 2.16 2.80 -9.83
CA LEU A 17 2.47 2.96 -8.40
C LEU A 17 3.47 4.10 -8.17
N GLU A 18 4.52 4.19 -8.98
CA GLU A 18 5.48 5.30 -8.90
C GLU A 18 4.81 6.64 -9.22
N ALA A 19 3.89 6.68 -10.19
CA ALA A 19 3.09 7.87 -10.47
C ALA A 19 2.23 8.27 -9.26
N PHE A 20 1.54 7.31 -8.66
CA PHE A 20 0.74 7.52 -7.45
C PHE A 20 1.59 8.11 -6.30
N PHE A 21 2.74 7.52 -5.96
CA PHE A 21 3.58 8.04 -4.87
C PHE A 21 4.19 9.39 -5.17
N ARG A 22 4.54 9.65 -6.43
CA ARG A 22 4.99 10.97 -6.86
C ARG A 22 3.92 12.02 -6.64
N GLU A 23 2.66 11.70 -6.91
CA GLU A 23 1.51 12.58 -6.66
C GLU A 23 1.22 12.76 -5.16
N VAL A 24 1.03 11.68 -4.40
CA VAL A 24 0.62 11.80 -2.99
C VAL A 24 1.67 12.44 -2.08
N TRP A 25 2.95 12.35 -2.46
CA TRP A 25 4.06 12.97 -1.72
C TRP A 25 4.62 14.21 -2.42
N GLN A 26 3.99 14.74 -3.48
CA GLN A 26 4.50 15.91 -4.21
C GLN A 26 4.70 17.16 -3.32
N GLN A 27 3.84 17.32 -2.30
CA GLN A 27 3.87 18.42 -1.32
C GLN A 27 4.52 18.03 0.02
N SER A 28 5.05 16.81 0.12
CA SER A 28 5.74 16.33 1.32
C SER A 28 7.07 17.05 1.49
N ARG A 29 7.52 17.22 2.75
CA ARG A 29 8.90 17.62 3.06
C ARG A 29 9.93 16.60 2.56
N PHE A 30 9.49 15.36 2.32
CA PHE A 30 10.27 14.25 1.78
C PHE A 30 9.64 13.81 0.45
N PRO A 31 10.13 14.30 -0.70
CA PRO A 31 9.60 13.92 -2.01
C PRO A 31 9.85 12.44 -2.30
N PHE A 32 9.13 11.90 -3.29
CA PHE A 32 9.32 10.52 -3.72
C PHE A 32 10.74 10.30 -4.23
N ASP A 33 11.41 9.29 -3.66
CA ASP A 33 12.83 8.98 -3.85
C ASP A 33 13.01 7.46 -3.96
N PRO A 34 12.75 6.88 -5.15
CA PRO A 34 12.77 5.44 -5.36
C PRO A 34 14.18 4.84 -5.41
N GLU A 35 15.24 5.66 -5.42
CA GLU A 35 16.63 5.17 -5.37
C GLU A 35 17.19 5.18 -3.94
N GLY A 36 16.64 6.02 -3.06
CA GLY A 36 17.04 6.11 -1.66
C GLY A 36 15.96 5.64 -0.69
N ALA A 37 15.34 6.60 -0.01
CA ALA A 37 14.46 6.34 1.14
C ALA A 37 13.18 5.54 0.81
N HIS A 38 12.84 5.44 -0.47
CA HIS A 38 11.66 4.74 -0.97
C HIS A 38 12.00 3.58 -1.93
N SER A 39 13.24 3.09 -1.91
CA SER A 39 13.72 1.97 -2.73
C SER A 39 12.99 0.64 -2.48
N ASP A 40 12.32 0.50 -1.34
CA ASP A 40 11.42 -0.61 -1.05
C ASP A 40 10.24 -0.70 -2.04
N LEU A 41 9.78 0.43 -2.58
CA LEU A 41 8.67 0.50 -3.54
C LEU A 41 9.05 -0.01 -4.94
N ARG A 42 10.33 -0.27 -5.21
CA ARG A 42 10.81 -0.97 -6.41
C ARG A 42 11.09 -2.46 -6.18
N ASN A 43 11.04 -2.89 -4.93
CA ASN A 43 11.37 -4.25 -4.51
C ASN A 43 10.20 -4.87 -3.74
N ILE A 44 8.96 -4.52 -4.10
CA ILE A 44 7.76 -4.89 -3.34
C ILE A 44 7.62 -6.40 -3.13
N PRO A 45 7.84 -7.27 -4.14
CA PRO A 45 7.74 -8.71 -3.94
C PRO A 45 8.64 -9.21 -2.81
N THR A 46 9.87 -8.70 -2.70
CA THR A 46 10.85 -9.15 -1.70
C THR A 46 10.75 -8.41 -0.36
N GLN A 47 10.24 -7.17 -0.36
CA GLN A 47 10.13 -6.35 0.86
C GLN A 47 8.81 -6.55 1.61
N TYR A 48 7.74 -6.85 0.88
CA TYR A 48 6.38 -6.88 1.44
C TYR A 48 5.64 -8.19 1.17
N GLN A 49 5.81 -8.84 0.02
CA GLN A 49 5.04 -10.06 -0.32
C GLN A 49 5.71 -11.36 0.13
N VAL A 50 6.61 -11.29 1.12
CA VAL A 50 7.29 -12.44 1.74
C VAL A 50 6.89 -12.59 3.20
N ASN A 51 7.09 -13.79 3.75
CA ASN A 51 7.01 -14.06 5.19
C ASN A 51 5.74 -13.53 5.86
N GLY A 52 4.58 -13.71 5.21
CA GLY A 52 3.28 -13.29 5.76
C GLY A 52 3.00 -11.79 5.70
N GLY A 53 3.80 -11.00 4.99
CA GLY A 53 3.46 -9.62 4.64
C GLY A 53 2.47 -9.51 3.47
N GLY A 54 2.26 -8.29 2.99
CA GLY A 54 1.57 -8.06 1.73
C GLY A 54 1.60 -6.60 1.30
N PHE A 55 1.24 -6.36 0.04
CA PHE A 55 1.10 -5.01 -0.52
C PHE A 55 -0.14 -4.99 -1.42
N TRP A 56 -1.06 -4.07 -1.16
CA TRP A 56 -2.32 -3.97 -1.87
C TRP A 56 -2.55 -2.58 -2.42
N LEU A 57 -3.26 -2.55 -3.54
CA LEU A 57 -3.66 -1.37 -4.27
C LEU A 57 -5.18 -1.24 -4.18
N MET A 58 -5.67 -0.04 -3.93
CA MET A 58 -7.07 0.29 -4.18
C MET A 58 -7.16 0.91 -5.58
N CYS A 59 -7.90 0.26 -6.47
CA CYS A 59 -8.07 0.67 -7.86
C CYS A 59 -9.50 1.16 -8.11
N GLN A 60 -9.64 2.31 -8.75
CA GLN A 60 -10.92 2.84 -9.22
C GLN A 60 -10.78 3.32 -10.66
N SER A 61 -11.63 2.83 -11.56
CA SER A 61 -11.57 3.15 -13.00
C SER A 61 -10.16 2.98 -13.58
N ASP A 62 -9.50 1.85 -13.26
CA ASP A 62 -8.16 1.47 -13.72
C ASP A 62 -7.03 2.43 -13.26
N GLN A 63 -7.27 3.22 -12.21
CA GLN A 63 -6.28 4.07 -11.54
C GLN A 63 -6.07 3.65 -10.10
N ILE A 64 -4.83 3.70 -9.62
CA ILE A 64 -4.51 3.51 -8.21
C ILE A 64 -4.93 4.76 -7.44
N VAL A 65 -5.88 4.61 -6.52
CA VAL A 65 -6.38 5.69 -5.66
C VAL A 65 -5.92 5.56 -4.21
N GLY A 66 -5.35 4.42 -3.84
CA GLY A 66 -4.75 4.21 -2.53
C GLY A 66 -3.90 2.94 -2.45
N THR A 67 -3.10 2.85 -1.40
CA THR A 67 -2.19 1.72 -1.16
C THR A 67 -2.13 1.39 0.34
N VAL A 68 -1.77 0.15 0.67
CA VAL A 68 -1.43 -0.29 2.03
C VAL A 68 -0.49 -1.49 1.96
N ALA A 69 0.40 -1.61 2.92
CA ALA A 69 1.31 -2.74 3.05
C ALA A 69 1.35 -3.26 4.49
N ILE A 70 1.61 -4.55 4.63
CA ILE A 70 2.01 -5.19 5.88
C ILE A 70 3.45 -5.68 5.70
N ARG A 71 4.33 -5.29 6.63
CA ARG A 71 5.70 -5.83 6.71
C ARG A 71 5.89 -6.53 8.05
N ARG A 72 6.32 -7.79 8.01
CA ARG A 72 6.65 -8.56 9.21
C ARG A 72 7.87 -7.95 9.90
N LEU A 73 7.80 -7.78 11.22
CA LEU A 73 8.93 -7.34 12.06
C LEU A 73 9.45 -8.47 12.94
N ALA A 74 8.56 -9.28 13.52
CA ALA A 74 8.87 -10.43 14.37
C ALA A 74 7.84 -11.55 14.20
N ALA A 75 7.87 -12.56 15.08
CA ALA A 75 6.98 -13.72 15.02
C ALA A 75 5.49 -13.34 14.96
N ASP A 76 5.07 -12.49 15.87
CA ASP A 76 3.69 -12.07 16.13
C ASP A 76 3.48 -10.56 15.95
N VAL A 77 4.50 -9.85 15.44
CA VAL A 77 4.50 -8.40 15.25
C VAL A 77 4.73 -8.04 13.78
N ALA A 78 3.87 -7.19 13.24
CA ALA A 78 4.00 -6.61 11.92
C ALA A 78 3.73 -5.10 11.97
N GLU A 79 4.23 -4.37 10.97
CA GLU A 79 3.91 -2.96 10.77
C GLU A 79 2.94 -2.78 9.59
N VAL A 80 1.95 -1.91 9.78
CA VAL A 80 1.21 -1.31 8.66
C VAL A 80 2.09 -0.21 8.08
N LYS A 81 2.34 -0.29 6.78
CA LYS A 81 3.19 0.63 6.05
C LYS A 81 2.52 1.11 4.78
N ARG A 82 3.04 2.20 4.23
CA ARG A 82 2.65 2.74 2.91
C ARG A 82 1.14 3.02 2.76
N LEU A 83 0.39 3.17 3.86
CA LEU A 83 -1.02 3.54 3.82
C LEU A 83 -1.18 4.98 3.31
N ASN A 84 -1.63 5.13 2.05
CA ASN A 84 -1.83 6.43 1.41
C ASN A 84 -3.10 6.39 0.56
N VAL A 85 -3.75 7.55 0.41
CA VAL A 85 -4.91 7.76 -0.47
C VAL A 85 -4.72 9.10 -1.17
N THR A 86 -5.09 9.16 -2.46
CA THR A 86 -5.07 10.41 -3.25
C THR A 86 -5.92 11.49 -2.59
N ALA A 87 -5.56 12.77 -2.78
CA ALA A 87 -6.19 13.88 -2.08
C ALA A 87 -7.72 13.92 -2.31
N ASP A 88 -8.15 13.70 -3.55
CA ASP A 88 -9.55 13.75 -3.96
C ASP A 88 -10.41 12.59 -3.43
N HIS A 89 -9.79 11.57 -2.83
CA HIS A 89 -10.48 10.41 -2.26
C HIS A 89 -10.35 10.32 -0.73
N ARG A 90 -9.80 11.36 -0.08
CA ARG A 90 -9.79 11.48 1.38
C ARG A 90 -11.19 11.81 1.90
N GLY A 91 -11.50 11.37 3.12
CA GLY A 91 -12.83 11.54 3.72
C GLY A 91 -13.91 10.58 3.19
N CYS A 92 -13.58 9.72 2.21
CA CYS A 92 -14.49 8.74 1.62
C CYS A 92 -14.41 7.33 2.26
N GLY A 93 -13.71 7.19 3.39
CA GLY A 93 -13.52 5.89 4.07
C GLY A 93 -12.55 4.92 3.38
N PHE A 94 -11.81 5.36 2.35
CA PHE A 94 -10.89 4.48 1.60
C PHE A 94 -9.68 4.05 2.43
N GLY A 95 -9.15 4.96 3.25
CA GLY A 95 -8.08 4.64 4.20
C GLY A 95 -8.51 3.56 5.19
N ASP A 96 -9.72 3.69 5.74
CA ASP A 96 -10.27 2.69 6.67
C ASP A 96 -10.45 1.33 6.00
N ARG A 97 -10.99 1.30 4.78
CA ARG A 97 -11.15 0.05 4.02
C ARG A 97 -9.81 -0.64 3.75
N LEU A 98 -8.79 0.12 3.34
CA LEU A 98 -7.43 -0.39 3.16
C LEU A 98 -6.85 -0.93 4.47
N PHE A 99 -7.01 -0.17 5.56
CA PHE A 99 -6.53 -0.58 6.87
C PHE A 99 -7.21 -1.86 7.38
N GLN A 100 -8.54 -1.97 7.24
CA GLN A 100 -9.28 -3.17 7.60
C GLN A 100 -8.87 -4.39 6.77
N HIS A 101 -8.61 -4.21 5.47
CA HIS A 101 -8.06 -5.27 4.62
C HIS A 101 -6.70 -5.75 5.13
N ALA A 102 -5.82 -4.82 5.48
CA ALA A 102 -4.49 -5.13 6.02
C ALA A 102 -4.57 -5.84 7.39
N LEU A 103 -5.50 -5.43 8.27
CA LEU A 103 -5.75 -6.10 9.55
C LEU A 103 -6.34 -7.51 9.39
N ALA A 104 -7.26 -7.70 8.44
CA ALA A 104 -7.82 -9.01 8.14
C ALA A 104 -6.71 -9.97 7.69
N HIS A 105 -5.83 -9.52 6.78
CA HIS A 105 -4.65 -10.30 6.38
C HIS A 105 -3.71 -10.57 7.57
N ALA A 106 -3.47 -9.58 8.42
CA ALA A 106 -2.59 -9.78 9.56
C ALA A 106 -3.13 -10.85 10.54
N THR A 107 -4.44 -10.84 10.74
CA THR A 107 -5.15 -11.80 11.60
C THR A 107 -5.09 -13.23 11.05
N THR A 108 -5.25 -13.41 9.73
CA THR A 108 -5.19 -14.76 9.11
C THR A 108 -3.80 -15.38 9.19
N ILE A 109 -2.75 -14.57 9.24
CA ILE A 109 -1.35 -15.00 9.37
C ILE A 109 -0.96 -15.23 10.85
N GLY A 110 -1.80 -14.83 11.81
CA GLY A 110 -1.58 -15.06 13.23
C GLY A 110 -0.80 -13.95 13.94
N TYR A 111 -0.74 -12.74 13.37
CA TYR A 111 -0.24 -11.58 14.12
C TYR A 111 -1.24 -11.16 15.21
N ARG A 112 -0.72 -10.54 16.27
CA ARG A 112 -1.57 -9.92 17.31
C ARG A 112 -2.14 -8.62 16.77
N THR A 113 -3.47 -8.51 16.74
CA THR A 113 -4.24 -7.34 16.28
C THR A 113 -5.05 -6.70 17.39
#